data_AF-A0A6I6DN42-F1
#
_entry.id   AF-A0A6I6DN42-F1
#
_cell.length_a   1.000
_cell.length_b   1.000
_cell.length_c   1.000
_cell.angle_alpha   90.00
_cell.angle_beta   90.00
_cell.angle_gamma   90.00
#
_symmetry.space_group_name_H-M   'P 1'
#
loop_
_entity.id
_entity.type
_entity.pdbx_description
1 polymer ?
#
loop_
_entity_poly.entity_id
_entity_poly.type
_entity_poly.pdbx_seq_one_letter_code
_entity_poly.pdbx_strand_id
1 'polypeptide(L)'
;MFSIALLVLFGVALALFKLYDVLMNNAMQKQQPVEQEDAGILQKVKLNRFFVETITPNASGKIYWKNVKDCYRKNGFIFIHMKNDNCVVIPERVFASAGEAAEVFDFINVQIAQNK
;
A
#
# COMPACT_ATOMS: atom_id res chain seq x y z
N MET A 1 -5.42 16.22 40.89
CA MET A 1 -5.97 14.84 40.79
C MET A 1 -6.41 14.55 39.36
N PHE A 2 -5.49 14.56 38.40
CA PHE A 2 -5.70 14.01 37.06
C PHE A 2 -4.66 12.92 36.90
N SER A 3 -4.99 11.66 37.20
CA SER A 3 -3.95 10.62 37.12
C SER A 3 -4.48 9.22 36.80
N ILE A 4 -5.51 8.73 37.49
CA ILE A 4 -5.93 7.33 37.32
C ILE A 4 -7.00 7.19 36.25
N ALA A 5 -8.04 8.02 36.28
CA ALA A 5 -9.13 7.96 35.29
C ALA A 5 -8.64 8.19 33.85
N LEU A 6 -7.70 9.14 33.64
CA LEU A 6 -7.08 9.38 32.33
C LEU A 6 -6.23 8.21 31.85
N LEU A 7 -5.45 7.58 32.74
CA LEU A 7 -4.67 6.39 32.40
C LEU A 7 -5.56 5.20 32.03
N VAL A 8 -6.66 5.00 32.74
CA VAL A 8 -7.65 3.96 32.42
C VAL A 8 -8.30 4.25 31.08
N LEU A 9 -8.72 5.49 30.82
CA LEU A 9 -9.32 5.88 29.55
C LEU A 9 -8.35 5.68 28.38
N PHE A 10 -7.08 6.03 28.58
CA PHE A 10 -6.01 5.84 27.59
C PHE A 10 -5.75 4.35 27.33
N GLY A 11 -5.71 3.52 28.37
CA GLY A 11 -5.58 2.07 28.25
C GLY A 11 -6.74 1.44 27.47
N VAL A 12 -7.98 1.85 27.76
CA VAL A 12 -9.18 1.40 27.03
C VAL A 12 -9.12 1.85 25.57
N ALA A 13 -8.71 3.10 25.29
CA ALA A 13 -8.55 3.60 23.93
C ALA A 13 -7.51 2.79 23.13
N LEU A 14 -6.37 2.45 23.73
CA LEU A 14 -5.36 1.60 23.10
C LEU A 14 -5.88 0.19 22.82
N ALA A 15 -6.62 -0.41 23.76
CA ALA A 15 -7.20 -1.73 23.58
C ALA A 15 -8.24 -1.75 22.45
N LEU A 16 -9.13 -0.75 22.39
CA LEU A 16 -10.10 -0.60 21.32
C LEU A 16 -9.42 -0.38 19.96
N PHE A 17 -8.35 0.42 19.91
CA PHE A 17 -7.58 0.64 18.69
C PHE A 17 -6.95 -0.66 18.17
N LYS A 18 -6.34 -1.46 19.06
CA LYS A 18 -5.79 -2.76 18.69
C LYS A 18 -6.87 -3.74 18.22
N LEU A 19 -8.04 -3.75 18.87
CA LEU A 19 -9.14 -4.62 18.46
C LEU A 19 -9.65 -4.25 17.06
N TYR A 20 -9.76 -2.94 16.78
CA TYR A 20 -10.12 -2.45 15.45
C TYR A 20 -9.13 -2.90 14.38
N ASP A 21 -7.82 -2.77 14.62
CA ASP A 21 -6.79 -3.23 13.68
C ASP A 21 -6.93 -4.74 13.37
N VAL A 22 -7.18 -5.57 14.40
CA VAL A 22 -7.37 -7.02 14.21
C VAL A 22 -8.64 -7.32 13.42
N LEU A 23 -9.75 -6.65 13.73
CA LEU A 23 -11.02 -6.84 13.03
C LEU A 23 -10.90 -6.43 11.55
N MET A 24 -10.25 -5.31 11.27
CA MET A 24 -10.00 -4.84 9.91
C MET A 24 -9.14 -5.82 9.13
N ASN A 25 -8.02 -6.27 9.72
CA ASN A 25 -7.14 -7.23 9.07
C ASN A 25 -7.85 -8.56 8.75
N ASN A 26 -8.69 -9.05 9.67
CA ASN A 26 -9.49 -10.25 9.46
C ASN A 26 -10.55 -10.06 8.36
N ALA A 27 -11.21 -8.89 8.29
CA ALA A 27 -12.17 -8.59 7.24
C ALA A 27 -11.50 -8.57 5.86
N MET A 28 -10.32 -7.94 5.78
CA MET A 28 -9.52 -7.88 4.55
C MET A 28 -9.02 -9.26 4.11
N GLN A 29 -8.65 -10.15 5.04
CA GLN A 29 -8.30 -11.54 4.71
C GLN A 29 -9.49 -12.33 4.16
N LYS A 30 -10.69 -12.14 4.73
CA LYS A 30 -11.90 -12.85 4.25
C LYS A 30 -12.34 -12.41 2.86
N GLN A 31 -12.08 -11.16 2.48
CA GLN A 31 -12.45 -10.61 1.17
C GLN A 31 -11.38 -10.82 0.09
N GLN A 32 -10.18 -11.24 0.48
CA GLN A 32 -9.05 -11.52 -0.41
C GLN A 32 -9.39 -12.41 -1.63
N PRO A 33 -10.14 -13.54 -1.51
CA PRO A 33 -10.50 -14.35 -2.67
C PRO A 33 -11.47 -13.63 -3.61
N VAL A 34 -12.42 -12.85 -3.07
CA VAL A 34 -13.42 -12.12 -3.88
C VAL A 34 -12.78 -10.98 -4.67
N GLU A 35 -11.82 -10.27 -4.06
CA GLU A 35 -11.05 -9.21 -4.75
C GLU A 35 -10.15 -9.74 -5.88
N GLN A 36 -9.73 -11.02 -5.80
CA GLN A 36 -8.91 -11.66 -6.83
C GLN A 36 -9.72 -12.17 -8.04
N GLU A 37 -10.99 -12.52 -7.84
CA GLU A 37 -11.83 -13.14 -8.87
C GLU A 37 -12.67 -12.13 -9.68
N ASP A 38 -12.86 -10.90 -9.20
CA ASP A 38 -13.63 -9.87 -9.91
C ASP A 38 -12.82 -9.16 -11.02
N ALA A 39 -13.01 -9.62 -12.26
CA ALA A 39 -12.40 -9.04 -13.44
C ALA A 39 -12.76 -7.56 -13.69
N GLY A 40 -13.85 -7.06 -13.11
CA GLY A 40 -14.27 -5.65 -13.21
C GLY A 40 -13.50 -4.70 -12.29
N ILE A 41 -12.87 -5.23 -11.23
CA ILE A 41 -12.14 -4.45 -10.20
C ILE A 41 -10.62 -4.58 -10.38
N LEU A 42 -10.16 -5.48 -11.25
CA LEU A 42 -8.76 -5.81 -11.47
C LEU A 42 -7.95 -4.63 -12.04
N GLN A 43 -7.33 -3.87 -11.13
CA GLN A 43 -6.32 -2.88 -11.46
C GLN A 43 -4.97 -3.57 -11.59
N LYS A 44 -4.32 -3.43 -12.75
CA LYS A 44 -2.97 -3.96 -12.98
C LYS A 44 -1.96 -2.84 -12.85
N VAL A 45 -0.86 -3.10 -12.16
CA VAL A 45 0.28 -2.18 -12.11
C VAL A 45 1.44 -2.80 -12.88
N LYS A 46 2.00 -2.07 -13.83
CA LYS A 46 3.20 -2.43 -14.57
C LYS A 46 4.33 -1.50 -14.20
N LEU A 47 5.43 -2.08 -13.76
CA LEU A 47 6.66 -1.36 -13.40
C LEU A 47 7.74 -1.72 -14.42
N ASN A 48 8.50 -0.75 -14.89
CA ASN A 48 9.72 -0.98 -15.66
C ASN A 48 10.71 0.17 -15.45
N ARG A 49 11.89 0.10 -16.07
CA ARG A 49 12.97 1.10 -15.91
C ARG A 49 12.63 2.54 -16.35
N PHE A 50 11.46 2.78 -16.95
CA PHE A 50 11.06 4.09 -17.46
C PHE A 50 9.83 4.66 -16.75
N PHE A 51 8.88 3.82 -16.37
CA PHE A 51 7.61 4.27 -15.82
C PHE A 51 6.91 3.26 -14.90
N VAL A 52 5.97 3.80 -14.13
CA VAL A 52 4.86 3.11 -13.47
C VAL A 52 3.62 3.29 -14.33
N GLU A 53 2.92 2.21 -14.64
CA GLU A 53 1.67 2.24 -15.40
C GLU A 53 0.55 1.56 -14.60
N THR A 54 -0.56 2.27 -14.41
CA THR A 54 -1.78 1.73 -13.82
C THR A 54 -2.77 1.46 -14.95
N ILE A 55 -3.26 0.23 -15.03
CA ILE A 55 -4.17 -0.25 -16.07
C ILE A 55 -5.47 -0.66 -15.39
N THR A 56 -6.56 -0.06 -15.83
CA THR A 56 -7.94 -0.39 -15.45
C THR A 56 -8.66 -0.96 -16.69
N PRO A 57 -9.87 -1.54 -16.56
CA PRO A 57 -10.60 -2.06 -17.72
C PRO A 57 -10.82 -1.04 -18.83
N ASN A 58 -10.99 0.25 -18.49
CA ASN A 58 -11.39 1.29 -19.44
C ASN A 58 -10.28 2.32 -19.75
N ALA A 59 -9.17 2.30 -19.02
CA ALA A 59 -8.10 3.30 -19.16
C ALA A 59 -6.74 2.78 -18.67
N SER A 60 -5.67 3.37 -19.20
CA SER A 60 -4.31 3.22 -18.66
C SER A 60 -3.67 4.58 -18.44
N GLY A 61 -2.90 4.71 -17.36
CA GLY A 61 -2.17 5.92 -17.00
C GLY A 61 -0.70 5.60 -16.76
N LYS A 62 0.20 6.32 -17.46
CA LYS A 62 1.65 6.16 -17.32
C LYS A 62 2.24 7.34 -16.56
N ILE A 63 3.09 7.04 -15.59
CA ILE A 63 3.82 8.03 -14.80
C ILE A 63 5.31 7.67 -14.87
N TYR A 64 6.10 8.58 -15.44
CA TYR A 64 7.55 8.44 -15.50
C TYR A 64 8.18 8.64 -14.13
N TRP A 65 9.30 7.97 -13.85
CA TRP A 65 9.99 8.02 -12.56
C TRP A 65 10.33 9.43 -12.08
N LYS A 66 10.67 10.35 -13.01
CA LYS A 66 10.90 11.77 -12.72
C LYS A 66 9.71 12.50 -12.06
N ASN A 67 8.51 11.96 -12.20
CA ASN A 67 7.27 12.49 -11.64
C ASN A 67 6.84 11.74 -10.36
N VAL A 68 7.63 10.77 -9.91
CA VAL A 68 7.47 10.10 -8.61
C VAL A 68 8.21 10.92 -7.55
N LYS A 69 7.59 11.12 -6.39
CA LYS A 69 8.13 11.88 -5.26
C LYS A 69 8.91 10.97 -4.32
N ASP A 70 8.26 9.92 -3.82
CA ASP A 70 8.83 8.96 -2.90
C ASP A 70 8.10 7.61 -2.97
N CYS A 71 8.68 6.61 -2.29
CA CYS A 71 8.12 5.28 -2.12
C CYS A 71 8.34 4.84 -0.67
N TYR A 72 7.33 4.22 -0.05
CA TYR A 72 7.44 3.69 1.31
C TYR A 72 6.60 2.42 1.53
N ARG A 73 6.99 1.64 2.54
CA ARG A 73 6.26 0.44 2.97
C ARG A 73 5.58 0.68 4.30
N LYS A 74 4.31 0.28 4.43
CA LYS A 74 3.57 0.35 5.69
C LYS A 74 2.44 -0.67 5.73
N ASN A 75 2.32 -1.40 6.84
CA ASN A 75 1.23 -2.34 7.12
C ASN A 75 0.99 -3.39 6.01
N GLY A 76 2.03 -3.87 5.34
CA GLY A 76 1.90 -4.85 4.26
C GLY A 76 1.47 -4.25 2.92
N PHE A 77 1.75 -2.97 2.69
CA PHE A 77 1.52 -2.28 1.42
C PHE A 77 2.76 -1.47 1.02
N ILE A 78 2.99 -1.40 -0.28
CA ILE A 78 3.94 -0.49 -0.92
C ILE A 78 3.15 0.69 -1.47
N PHE A 79 3.56 1.91 -1.11
CA PHE A 79 2.98 3.15 -1.57
C PHE A 79 3.98 3.85 -2.49
N ILE A 80 3.57 4.17 -3.72
CA ILE A 80 4.32 4.98 -4.67
C ILE A 80 3.62 6.34 -4.76
N HIS A 81 4.25 7.39 -4.27
CA HIS A 81 3.65 8.72 -4.20
C HIS A 81 4.14 9.58 -5.36
N MET A 82 3.21 10.21 -6.06
CA MET A 82 3.48 11.03 -7.24
C MET A 82 3.62 12.50 -6.85
N LYS A 83 4.29 13.30 -7.69
CA LYS A 83 4.44 14.75 -7.45
C LYS A 83 3.12 15.54 -7.54
N ASN A 84 2.09 14.96 -8.16
CA ASN A 84 0.75 15.53 -8.25
C ASN A 84 -0.20 14.99 -7.15
N ASP A 85 0.37 14.47 -6.06
CA ASP A 85 -0.33 13.91 -4.90
C ASP A 85 -1.18 12.65 -5.15
N ASN A 86 -1.12 12.09 -6.37
CA ASN A 86 -1.67 10.77 -6.64
C ASN A 86 -0.83 9.67 -5.98
N CYS A 87 -1.44 8.53 -5.64
CA CYS A 87 -0.73 7.41 -5.06
C CYS A 87 -1.13 6.09 -5.74
N VAL A 88 -0.13 5.26 -6.05
CA VAL A 88 -0.32 3.86 -6.41
C VAL A 88 -0.04 3.01 -5.17
N VAL A 89 -1.00 2.18 -4.81
CA VAL A 89 -0.91 1.29 -3.63
C VAL A 89 -0.84 -0.15 -4.12
N ILE A 90 0.22 -0.86 -3.74
CA ILE A 90 0.42 -2.26 -4.08
C ILE A 90 0.41 -3.08 -2.79
N PRO A 91 -0.61 -3.91 -2.55
CA PRO A 91 -0.64 -4.80 -1.40
C PRO A 91 0.49 -5.84 -1.51
N GLU A 92 1.27 -6.05 -0.46
CA GLU A 92 2.39 -7.02 -0.49
C GLU A 92 1.90 -8.47 -0.72
N ARG A 93 0.64 -8.75 -0.37
CA ARG A 93 -0.02 -10.05 -0.60
C ARG A 93 -0.18 -10.45 -2.08
N VAL A 94 0.04 -9.53 -3.02
CA VAL A 94 -0.02 -9.86 -4.46
C VAL A 94 1.28 -10.50 -4.97
N PHE A 95 2.37 -10.39 -4.20
CA PHE A 95 3.65 -11.01 -4.51
C PHE A 95 3.69 -12.46 -4.00
N ALA A 96 4.50 -13.31 -4.63
CA ALA A 96 4.67 -14.70 -4.24
C ALA A 96 5.37 -14.85 -2.88
N SER A 97 6.15 -13.84 -2.46
CA SER A 97 6.82 -13.83 -1.16
C SER A 97 7.09 -12.43 -0.64
N ALA A 98 7.37 -12.33 0.67
CA ALA A 98 7.84 -11.08 1.28
C ALA A 98 9.21 -10.62 0.72
N GLY A 99 10.03 -11.57 0.23
CA GLY A 99 11.31 -11.27 -0.44
C GLY A 99 11.08 -10.58 -1.78
N GLU A 100 10.18 -11.10 -2.61
CA GLU A 100 9.81 -10.46 -3.88
C GLU A 100 9.23 -9.05 -3.66
N ALA A 101 8.39 -8.88 -2.62
CA ALA A 101 7.89 -7.55 -2.25
C ALA A 101 9.01 -6.57 -1.87
N ALA A 102 10.06 -7.05 -1.18
CA ALA A 102 11.22 -6.24 -0.84
C ALA A 102 12.06 -5.89 -2.07
N GLU A 103 12.29 -6.84 -2.97
CA GLU A 103 13.02 -6.62 -4.23
C GLU A 103 12.32 -5.58 -5.12
N VAL A 104 11.00 -5.66 -5.23
CA VAL A 104 10.20 -4.67 -5.98
C VAL A 104 10.27 -3.29 -5.33
N PHE A 105 10.22 -3.22 -4.00
CA PHE A 105 10.39 -1.96 -3.27
C PHE A 105 11.77 -1.34 -3.52
N ASP A 106 12.83 -2.14 -3.44
CA ASP A 106 14.20 -1.69 -3.69
C ASP A 106 14.37 -1.23 -5.14
N PHE A 107 13.82 -1.98 -6.10
CA PHE A 107 13.79 -1.59 -7.51
C PHE A 107 13.15 -0.20 -7.70
N ILE A 108 11.98 0.05 -7.10
CA ILE A 108 11.31 1.35 -7.18
C ILE A 108 12.20 2.46 -6.62
N ASN A 109 12.80 2.27 -5.46
CA ASN A 109 13.68 3.28 -4.85
C ASN A 109 14.91 3.58 -5.72
N VAL A 110 15.50 2.55 -6.33
CA VAL A 110 16.60 2.74 -7.31
C VAL A 110 16.13 3.57 -8.50
N GLN A 111 14.96 3.26 -9.06
CA GLN A 111 14.42 4.02 -10.20
C GLN A 111 14.14 5.48 -9.83
N ILE A 112 13.60 5.75 -8.63
CA ILE A 112 13.39 7.11 -8.14
C ILE A 112 14.73 7.84 -7.98
N ALA A 113 15.74 7.21 -7.37
CA ALA A 113 17.05 7.83 -7.16
C ALA A 113 17.77 8.15 -8.48
N GLN A 114 17.66 7.29 -9.49
CA GLN A 114 18.28 7.48 -10.80
C GLN A 114 17.59 8.56 -11.66
N ASN A 115 16.35 8.95 -11.34
CA ASN A 115 15.54 9.87 -12.13
C ASN A 115 15.10 11.12 -11.33
N LYS A 116 15.72 11.37 -10.17
CA LYS A 116 15.42 12.52 -9.32
C LYS A 116 15.92 13.84 -9.91
#